data_AF-A0A4Q0J2I8-F1
#
_entry.id   AF-A0A4Q0J2I8-F1
#
_cell.length_a   1.000
_cell.length_b   1.000
_cell.length_c   1.000
_cell.angle_alpha   90.00
_cell.angle_beta   90.00
_cell.angle_gamma   90.00
#
_symmetry.space_group_name_H-M   'P 1'
#
loop_
_entity.id
_entity.type
_entity.pdbx_description
1 polymer ?
#
loop_
_entity_poly.entity_id
_entity_poly.type
_entity_poly.pdbx_seq_one_letter_code
_entity_poly.pdbx_strand_id
1 'polypeptide(L)'
;MNRIILIGNGFDLAHGYPTRYEDFINWYWNKRVDSFNGNLTPTSKDCLCSIKMTSKNTYNCWNVFAFNLPRFLHKLSGQEVIQSLKNESELYEFTLSPFFKSICESIETKGWVDIECAYYNHVKICLDAAKHSDNNTISISIEQLNHQLEYLRKLLIEYLKSLQYYNRGNEDISNIIYGAFNPDDISVSNQDAYNAHCENYGTLIPDGKDAEVKYGNKIFSNPCNVLLLNFNYTPIAIAYLLIQTEELKYGGDITTGAIKSR
;
A
#
# COMPACT_ATOMS: atom_id res chain seq x y z
N MET A 1 -26.57 16.53 -9.69
CA MET A 1 -26.07 15.82 -8.50
C MET A 1 -24.55 16.02 -8.40
N ASN A 2 -24.00 16.18 -7.19
CA ASN A 2 -22.55 16.30 -6.96
C ASN A 2 -21.99 14.95 -6.50
N ARG A 3 -20.71 14.68 -6.78
CA ARG A 3 -20.02 13.44 -6.39
C ARG A 3 -18.87 13.75 -5.44
N ILE A 4 -18.76 12.95 -4.37
CA ILE A 4 -17.63 12.98 -3.44
C ILE A 4 -16.91 11.64 -3.59
N ILE A 5 -15.60 11.65 -3.81
CA ILE A 5 -14.76 10.44 -3.88
C ILE A 5 -13.73 10.48 -2.76
N LEU A 6 -13.66 9.39 -2.00
CA LEU A 6 -12.60 9.13 -1.03
C LEU A 6 -11.50 8.33 -1.71
N ILE A 7 -10.29 8.90 -1.80
CA ILE A 7 -9.13 8.23 -2.37
C ILE A 7 -8.26 7.73 -1.22
N GLY A 8 -7.90 6.44 -1.25
CA GLY A 8 -6.91 5.84 -0.35
C GLY A 8 -5.91 5.01 -1.14
N ASN A 9 -5.12 4.20 -0.44
CA ASN A 9 -4.01 3.45 -1.06
C ASN A 9 -4.46 2.38 -2.07
N GLY A 10 -5.73 1.98 -2.05
CA GLY A 10 -6.32 1.17 -3.11
C GLY A 10 -6.24 1.82 -4.50
N PHE A 11 -6.11 3.15 -4.56
CA PHE A 11 -5.88 3.89 -5.80
C PHE A 11 -4.56 3.48 -6.46
N ASP A 12 -3.49 3.37 -5.68
CA ASP A 12 -2.18 2.97 -6.16
C ASP A 12 -2.21 1.53 -6.69
N LEU A 13 -2.91 0.65 -5.97
CA LEU A 13 -3.11 -0.75 -6.37
C LEU A 13 -3.89 -0.85 -7.69
N ALA A 14 -4.90 -0.02 -7.90
CA ALA A 14 -5.65 0.05 -9.15
C ALA A 14 -4.78 0.53 -10.33
N HIS A 15 -3.68 1.24 -10.06
CA HIS A 15 -2.68 1.63 -11.06
C HIS A 15 -1.51 0.62 -11.15
N GLY A 16 -1.60 -0.51 -10.44
CA GLY A 16 -0.61 -1.58 -10.48
C GLY A 16 0.66 -1.29 -9.68
N TYR A 17 0.65 -0.31 -8.77
CA TYR A 17 1.80 -0.04 -7.93
C TYR A 17 1.89 -1.01 -6.75
N PRO A 18 3.11 -1.45 -6.38
CA PRO A 18 3.32 -2.37 -5.26
C PRO A 18 3.27 -1.59 -3.93
N THR A 19 2.08 -1.18 -3.52
CA THR A 19 1.87 -0.42 -2.27
C THR A 19 1.10 -1.22 -1.23
N ARG A 20 0.94 -2.54 -1.41
CA ARG A 20 0.40 -3.39 -0.35
C ARG A 20 1.42 -3.43 0.79
N TYR A 21 0.95 -3.61 2.01
CA TYR A 21 1.85 -3.90 3.14
C TYR A 21 2.65 -5.19 2.92
N GLU A 22 2.13 -6.16 2.18
CA GLU A 22 2.87 -7.35 1.76
C GLU A 22 4.10 -7.02 0.90
N ASP A 23 3.94 -6.14 -0.09
CA ASP A 23 5.05 -5.71 -0.95
C ASP A 23 6.15 -5.03 -0.13
N PHE A 24 5.74 -4.19 0.83
CA PHE A 24 6.63 -3.56 1.81
C PHE A 24 7.39 -4.59 2.67
N ILE A 25 6.70 -5.61 3.22
CA ILE A 25 7.34 -6.63 4.05
C ILE A 25 8.30 -7.50 3.24
N ASN A 26 7.96 -7.82 1.99
CA ASN A 26 8.86 -8.53 1.08
C ASN A 26 10.11 -7.70 0.75
N TRP A 27 9.94 -6.39 0.54
CA TRP A 27 11.07 -5.47 0.42
C TRP A 27 11.94 -5.43 1.67
N TYR A 28 11.33 -5.42 2.87
CA TYR A 28 12.07 -5.51 4.12
C TYR A 28 12.91 -6.78 4.20
N TRP A 29 12.38 -7.94 3.79
CA TRP A 29 13.16 -9.18 3.76
C TRP A 29 14.33 -9.14 2.78
N ASN A 30 14.15 -8.53 1.60
CA ASN A 30 15.27 -8.27 0.68
C ASN A 30 16.35 -7.43 1.38
N LYS A 31 15.96 -6.34 2.05
CA LYS A 31 16.88 -5.47 2.78
C LYS A 31 17.63 -6.21 3.90
N ARG A 32 16.95 -7.10 4.63
CA ARG A 32 17.58 -7.95 5.66
C ARG A 32 18.64 -8.86 5.07
N VAL A 33 18.36 -9.51 3.95
CA VAL A 33 19.32 -10.39 3.27
C VAL A 33 20.48 -9.59 2.68
N ASP A 34 20.21 -8.43 2.09
CA ASP A 34 21.25 -7.55 1.56
C ASP A 34 22.22 -7.12 2.68
N SER A 35 21.72 -6.88 3.90
CA SER A 35 22.53 -6.56 5.09
C SER A 35 23.50 -7.66 5.55
N PHE A 36 23.37 -8.89 5.04
CA PHE A 36 24.35 -9.95 5.31
C PHE A 36 25.70 -9.64 4.65
N ASN A 37 25.70 -8.93 3.52
CA ASN A 37 26.92 -8.46 2.89
C ASN A 37 27.65 -7.48 3.83
N GLY A 38 28.92 -7.74 4.09
CA GLY A 38 29.75 -6.94 5.01
C GLY A 38 29.50 -7.23 6.50
N ASN A 39 28.53 -8.05 6.88
CA ASN A 39 28.35 -8.45 8.27
C ASN A 39 29.34 -9.57 8.65
N LEU A 40 30.40 -9.20 9.38
CA LEU A 40 31.47 -10.10 9.81
C LEU A 40 31.15 -10.87 11.10
N THR A 41 29.90 -10.83 11.58
CA THR A 41 29.47 -11.53 12.80
C THR A 41 28.52 -12.68 12.46
N PRO A 42 28.34 -13.67 13.36
CA PRO A 42 27.35 -14.74 13.19
C PRO A 42 25.91 -14.29 13.47
N THR A 43 25.69 -13.02 13.87
CA THR A 43 24.38 -12.51 14.26
C THR A 43 23.97 -11.34 13.37
N SER A 44 22.76 -11.40 12.83
CA SER A 44 22.14 -10.30 12.10
C SER A 44 20.82 -9.98 12.78
N LYS A 45 20.69 -8.78 13.37
CA LYS A 45 19.50 -8.40 14.13
C LYS A 45 19.12 -6.93 13.94
N ASP A 46 17.85 -6.64 14.12
CA ASP A 46 17.31 -5.30 14.43
C ASP A 46 16.24 -5.43 15.53
N CYS A 47 15.38 -4.42 15.71
CA CYS A 47 14.34 -4.47 16.73
C CYS A 47 13.12 -5.34 16.35
N LEU A 48 13.02 -5.80 15.11
CA LEU A 48 11.91 -6.62 14.61
C LEU A 48 12.27 -8.10 14.59
N CYS A 49 13.50 -8.45 14.19
CA CYS A 49 13.97 -9.83 14.14
C CYS A 49 15.46 -10.01 14.45
N SER A 50 15.83 -11.25 14.80
CA SER A 50 17.20 -11.69 14.99
C SER A 50 17.41 -13.03 14.28
N ILE A 51 18.50 -13.12 13.53
CA ILE A 51 18.93 -14.33 12.82
C ILE A 51 20.37 -14.59 13.23
N LYS A 52 20.62 -15.76 13.83
CA LYS A 52 21.92 -16.10 14.39
C LYS A 52 22.36 -17.47 13.91
N MET A 53 23.60 -17.57 13.45
CA MET A 53 24.23 -18.85 13.13
C MET A 53 24.56 -19.59 14.42
N THR A 54 24.22 -20.87 14.47
CA THR A 54 24.59 -21.75 15.59
C THR A 54 26.05 -22.17 15.49
N SER A 55 26.59 -22.78 16.54
CA SER A 55 27.95 -23.32 16.51
C SER A 55 28.14 -24.50 15.54
N LYS A 56 27.04 -25.11 15.05
CA LYS A 56 27.07 -26.18 14.04
C LYS A 56 27.20 -25.63 12.62
N ASN A 57 27.04 -24.33 12.42
CA ASN A 57 27.05 -23.73 11.10
C ASN A 57 28.44 -23.79 10.46
N THR A 58 28.50 -24.08 9.16
CA THR A 58 29.74 -24.09 8.39
C THR A 58 30.22 -22.67 8.07
N TYR A 59 29.31 -21.70 8.04
CA TYR A 59 29.63 -20.30 7.89
C TYR A 59 30.00 -19.68 9.24
N ASN A 60 31.10 -18.94 9.25
CA ASN A 60 31.58 -18.22 10.45
C ASN A 60 30.96 -16.81 10.58
N CYS A 61 30.45 -16.24 9.49
CA CYS A 61 29.71 -14.98 9.50
C CYS A 61 28.77 -14.81 8.30
N TRP A 62 27.85 -13.86 8.42
CA TRP A 62 26.86 -13.54 7.38
C TRP A 62 27.47 -13.10 6.06
N ASN A 63 28.63 -12.44 6.07
CA ASN A 63 29.31 -12.04 4.85
C ASN A 63 29.76 -13.24 4.00
N VAL A 64 30.21 -14.33 4.63
CA VAL A 64 30.56 -15.56 3.91
C VAL A 64 29.31 -16.23 3.36
N PHE A 65 28.24 -16.31 4.15
CA PHE A 65 26.94 -16.82 3.66
C PHE A 65 26.46 -16.04 2.43
N ALA A 66 26.47 -14.70 2.48
CA ALA A 66 26.04 -13.84 1.39
C ALA A 66 26.93 -13.94 0.12
N PHE A 67 28.19 -14.34 0.28
CA PHE A 67 29.07 -14.64 -0.85
C PHE A 67 28.68 -15.93 -1.58
N ASN A 68 28.06 -16.87 -0.89
CA ASN A 68 27.63 -18.16 -1.44
C ASN A 68 26.20 -18.14 -1.99
N LEU A 69 25.44 -17.05 -1.82
CA LEU A 69 24.11 -16.92 -2.40
C LEU A 69 24.16 -16.77 -3.94
N PRO A 70 23.21 -17.33 -4.69
CA PRO A 70 23.09 -17.10 -6.14
C PRO A 70 22.87 -15.60 -6.45
N ARG A 71 23.77 -14.99 -7.22
CA ARG A 71 23.75 -13.52 -7.48
C ARG A 71 23.18 -13.10 -8.84
N PHE A 72 23.26 -13.97 -9.85
CA PHE A 72 22.97 -13.60 -11.24
C PHE A 72 21.76 -14.34 -11.79
N LEU A 73 21.94 -15.62 -12.13
CA LEU A 73 20.85 -16.49 -12.56
C LEU A 73 20.09 -16.95 -11.32
N HIS A 74 18.77 -16.76 -11.29
CA HIS A 74 17.90 -17.13 -10.17
C HIS A 74 18.26 -16.42 -8.85
N LYS A 75 18.41 -15.09 -8.88
CA LYS A 75 18.51 -14.29 -7.65
C LYS A 75 17.30 -14.61 -6.77
N LEU A 76 17.56 -15.19 -5.60
CA LEU A 76 16.54 -15.48 -4.61
C LEU A 76 16.00 -14.18 -4.01
N SER A 77 14.69 -14.13 -3.81
CA SER A 77 14.06 -13.12 -2.98
C SER A 77 14.50 -13.28 -1.53
N GLY A 78 14.46 -12.18 -0.79
CA GLY A 78 14.73 -12.18 0.64
C GLY A 78 13.79 -13.12 1.40
N GLN A 79 12.53 -13.22 0.97
CA GLN A 79 11.57 -14.14 1.56
C GLN A 79 12.00 -15.60 1.37
N GLU A 80 12.44 -16.00 0.17
CA GLU A 80 12.93 -17.36 -0.11
C GLU A 80 14.16 -17.71 0.73
N VAL A 81 15.13 -16.79 0.83
CA VAL A 81 16.33 -16.99 1.67
C VAL A 81 15.94 -17.10 3.15
N ILE A 82 15.07 -16.22 3.64
CA ILE A 82 14.64 -16.27 5.05
C ILE A 82 13.87 -17.57 5.33
N GLN A 83 13.07 -18.05 4.38
CA GLN A 83 12.35 -19.31 4.51
C GLN A 83 13.31 -20.51 4.53
N SER A 84 14.37 -20.51 3.70
CA SER A 84 15.37 -21.58 3.74
C SER A 84 16.10 -21.61 5.08
N LEU A 85 16.44 -20.44 5.64
CA LEU A 85 17.07 -20.33 6.95
C LEU A 85 16.16 -20.84 8.07
N LYS A 86 14.85 -20.54 8.03
CA LYS A 86 13.86 -21.07 8.99
C LYS A 86 13.75 -22.60 8.95
N ASN A 87 13.91 -23.20 7.77
CA ASN A 87 13.83 -24.66 7.58
C ASN A 87 15.07 -25.38 8.14
N GLU A 88 16.20 -24.69 8.30
CA GLU A 88 17.46 -25.23 8.83
C GLU A 88 17.70 -24.82 10.29
N SER A 89 16.73 -25.13 11.17
CA SER A 89 16.73 -24.71 12.59
C SER A 89 17.92 -25.22 13.42
N GLU A 90 18.61 -26.28 12.98
CA GLU A 90 19.86 -26.72 13.61
C GLU A 90 21.05 -25.77 13.35
N LEU A 91 21.02 -25.07 12.22
CA LEU A 91 22.10 -24.21 11.74
C LEU A 91 21.82 -22.73 12.02
N TYR A 92 20.54 -22.35 12.17
CA TYR A 92 20.11 -20.98 12.39
C TYR A 92 19.05 -20.85 13.48
N GLU A 93 19.29 -19.93 14.41
CA GLU A 93 18.31 -19.44 15.37
C GLU A 93 17.59 -18.23 14.76
N PHE A 94 16.28 -18.35 14.57
CA PHE A 94 15.43 -17.28 14.04
C PHE A 94 14.44 -16.81 15.10
N THR A 95 14.40 -15.51 15.37
CA THR A 95 13.50 -14.91 16.35
C THR A 95 12.83 -13.68 15.77
N LEU A 96 11.51 -13.58 15.95
CA LEU A 96 10.72 -12.39 15.64
C LEU A 96 10.21 -11.78 16.93
N SER A 97 10.13 -10.45 16.95
CA SER A 97 9.33 -9.76 17.96
C SER A 97 7.86 -10.20 17.85
N PRO A 98 7.11 -10.32 18.97
CA PRO A 98 5.71 -10.76 18.94
C PRO A 98 4.83 -9.89 18.02
N PHE A 99 5.07 -8.58 18.01
CA PHE A 99 4.37 -7.65 17.13
C PHE A 99 4.64 -7.94 15.66
N PHE A 100 5.90 -8.01 15.26
CA PHE A 100 6.26 -8.26 13.87
C PHE A 100 5.85 -9.67 13.41
N LYS A 101 5.92 -10.66 14.31
CA LYS A 101 5.41 -12.01 14.06
C LYS A 101 3.93 -12.00 13.65
N SER A 102 3.09 -11.27 14.38
CA SER A 102 1.66 -11.17 14.08
C SER A 102 1.36 -10.50 12.73
N ILE A 103 2.24 -9.59 12.29
CA ILE A 103 2.16 -8.97 10.96
C ILE A 103 2.47 -10.01 9.88
N CYS A 104 3.59 -10.73 10.00
CA CYS A 104 3.96 -11.78 9.05
C CYS A 104 2.89 -12.86 8.95
N GLU A 105 2.38 -13.35 10.09
CA GLU A 105 1.33 -14.38 10.12
C GLU A 105 0.03 -13.89 9.48
N SER A 106 -0.35 -12.62 9.66
CA SER A 106 -1.54 -12.06 9.02
C SER A 106 -1.40 -12.02 7.51
N ILE A 107 -0.22 -11.63 6.99
CA ILE A 107 0.06 -11.65 5.56
C ILE A 107 0.04 -13.09 5.02
N GLU A 108 0.74 -14.02 5.67
CA GLU A 108 0.83 -15.42 5.25
C GLU A 108 -0.54 -16.12 5.24
N THR A 109 -1.42 -15.81 6.19
CA THR A 109 -2.72 -16.50 6.34
C THR A 109 -3.88 -15.81 5.64
N LYS A 110 -3.85 -14.47 5.51
CA LYS A 110 -4.98 -13.67 4.98
C LYS A 110 -4.64 -12.95 3.67
N GLY A 111 -3.37 -12.85 3.30
CA GLY A 111 -2.91 -12.05 2.16
C GLY A 111 -2.94 -10.54 2.40
N TRP A 112 -3.22 -10.08 3.62
CA TRP A 112 -3.23 -8.66 4.00
C TRP A 112 -3.04 -8.50 5.51
N VAL A 113 -2.73 -7.28 5.93
CA VAL A 113 -2.55 -6.93 7.34
C VAL A 113 -3.04 -5.50 7.60
N ASP A 114 -3.61 -5.29 8.78
CA ASP A 114 -3.87 -3.96 9.35
C ASP A 114 -2.89 -3.77 10.50
N ILE A 115 -1.85 -2.96 10.26
CA ILE A 115 -0.73 -2.79 11.18
C ILE A 115 -1.18 -2.00 12.42
N GLU A 116 -2.08 -1.04 12.25
CA GLU A 116 -2.67 -0.22 13.31
C GLU A 116 -3.49 -1.09 14.28
N CYS A 117 -4.35 -1.96 13.75
CA CYS A 117 -5.10 -2.92 14.56
C CYS A 117 -4.17 -3.96 15.21
N ALA A 118 -3.16 -4.46 14.50
CA ALA A 118 -2.18 -5.38 15.07
C ALA A 118 -1.44 -4.73 16.25
N TYR A 119 -0.93 -3.52 16.07
CA TYR A 119 -0.29 -2.74 17.12
C TYR A 119 -1.22 -2.53 18.32
N TYR A 120 -2.46 -2.09 18.09
CA TYR A 120 -3.43 -1.86 19.15
C TYR A 120 -3.75 -3.13 19.96
N ASN A 121 -3.80 -4.28 19.28
CA ASN A 121 -3.98 -5.57 19.96
C ASN A 121 -2.76 -5.93 20.84
N HIS A 122 -1.54 -5.64 20.40
CA HIS A 122 -0.35 -5.81 21.25
C HIS A 122 -0.32 -4.86 22.44
N VAL A 123 -0.77 -3.60 22.27
CA VAL A 123 -0.97 -2.68 23.40
C VAL A 123 -1.93 -3.27 24.43
N LYS A 124 -3.07 -3.85 23.99
CA LYS A 124 -4.01 -4.52 24.90
C LYS A 124 -3.36 -5.69 25.64
N ILE A 125 -2.58 -6.53 24.94
CA ILE A 125 -1.87 -7.65 25.56
C ILE A 125 -0.90 -7.14 26.64
N CYS A 126 -0.15 -6.06 26.38
CA CYS A 126 0.72 -5.44 27.36
C CYS A 126 -0.06 -4.92 28.59
N LEU A 127 -1.22 -4.30 28.38
CA LEU A 127 -2.09 -3.79 29.44
C LEU A 127 -2.79 -4.91 30.24
N ASP A 128 -3.13 -6.03 29.61
CA ASP A 128 -3.73 -7.17 30.31
C ASP A 128 -2.68 -7.93 31.13
N ALA A 129 -1.46 -8.10 30.59
CA ALA A 129 -0.32 -8.61 31.37
C ALA A 129 0.02 -7.69 32.56
N ALA A 130 -0.24 -6.38 32.42
CA ALA A 130 -0.04 -5.40 33.47
C ALA A 130 -0.90 -5.63 34.72
N LYS A 131 -2.09 -6.24 34.58
CA LYS A 131 -2.98 -6.55 35.70
C LYS A 131 -2.35 -7.56 36.68
N HIS A 132 -1.28 -8.23 36.28
CA HIS A 132 -0.63 -9.32 37.01
C HIS A 132 0.87 -9.10 37.25
N SER A 133 1.44 -7.93 36.91
CA SER A 133 2.90 -7.67 36.97
C SER A 133 3.23 -6.24 37.43
N ASP A 134 4.51 -5.99 37.76
CA ASP A 134 5.00 -4.67 38.22
C ASP A 134 4.99 -3.60 37.10
N ASN A 135 4.51 -2.39 37.42
CA ASN A 135 4.37 -1.24 36.52
C ASN A 135 5.60 -0.91 35.65
N ASN A 136 6.83 -1.13 36.15
CA ASN A 136 8.06 -0.81 35.43
C ASN A 136 8.28 -1.72 34.19
N THR A 137 7.97 -3.02 34.29
CA THR A 137 8.12 -3.99 33.18
C THR A 137 7.17 -3.69 32.03
N ILE A 138 6.00 -3.14 32.35
CA ILE A 138 4.97 -2.76 31.37
C ILE A 138 5.40 -1.51 30.57
N SER A 139 5.92 -0.49 31.26
CA SER A 139 6.45 0.72 30.58
C SER A 139 7.50 0.33 29.55
N ILE A 140 8.44 -0.53 29.94
CA ILE A 140 9.50 -1.04 29.05
C ILE A 140 8.89 -1.80 27.85
N SER A 141 7.83 -2.59 28.06
CA SER A 141 7.19 -3.37 26.98
C SER A 141 6.46 -2.49 25.96
N ILE A 142 5.74 -1.47 26.42
CA ILE A 142 5.03 -0.50 25.55
C ILE A 142 6.03 0.39 24.82
N GLU A 143 7.09 0.84 25.49
CA GLU A 143 8.16 1.62 24.87
C GLU A 143 8.85 0.83 23.74
N GLN A 144 9.11 -0.47 23.96
CA GLN A 144 9.63 -1.35 22.92
C GLN A 144 8.67 -1.50 21.74
N LEU A 145 7.36 -1.65 22.01
CA LEU A 145 6.34 -1.73 20.97
C LEU A 145 6.26 -0.43 20.15
N ASN A 146 6.28 0.73 20.81
CA ASN A 146 6.33 2.04 20.16
C ASN A 146 7.56 2.19 19.27
N HIS A 147 8.72 1.75 19.77
CA HIS A 147 9.96 1.76 19.01
C HIS A 147 9.87 0.88 17.76
N GLN A 148 9.26 -0.31 17.85
CA GLN A 148 9.05 -1.21 16.72
C GLN A 148 8.10 -0.59 15.68
N LEU A 149 6.99 0.01 16.11
CA LEU A 149 6.05 0.69 15.21
C LEU A 149 6.73 1.86 14.48
N GLU A 150 7.49 2.68 15.22
CA GLU A 150 8.22 3.80 14.64
C GLU A 150 9.30 3.34 13.64
N TYR A 151 9.97 2.22 13.94
CA TYR A 151 10.93 1.62 13.01
C TYR A 151 10.27 1.11 11.74
N LEU A 152 9.11 0.43 11.84
CA LEU A 152 8.32 0.02 10.67
C LEU A 152 7.87 1.22 9.84
N ARG A 153 7.41 2.30 10.49
CA ARG A 153 7.00 3.54 9.81
C ARG A 153 8.15 4.12 9.00
N LYS A 154 9.36 4.20 9.57
CA LYS A 154 10.56 4.69 8.87
C LYS A 154 10.91 3.80 7.67
N LEU A 155 10.86 2.49 7.84
CA LEU A 155 11.10 1.53 6.76
C LEU A 155 10.05 1.64 5.64
N LEU A 156 8.78 1.85 5.98
CA LEU A 156 7.72 2.06 5.00
C LEU A 156 7.96 3.33 4.20
N ILE A 157 8.35 4.43 4.85
CA ILE A 157 8.70 5.69 4.16
C ILE A 157 9.87 5.46 3.19
N GLU A 158 10.90 4.74 3.63
CA GLU A 158 12.05 4.41 2.78
C GLU A 158 11.64 3.56 1.58
N TYR A 159 10.81 2.54 1.81
CA TYR A 159 10.27 1.69 0.76
C TYR A 159 9.49 2.50 -0.28
N LEU A 160 8.50 3.29 0.16
CA LEU A 160 7.68 4.10 -0.74
C LEU A 160 8.53 5.10 -1.55
N LYS A 161 9.59 5.66 -0.95
CA LYS A 161 10.54 6.52 -1.67
C LYS A 161 11.39 5.79 -2.70
N SER A 162 11.60 4.48 -2.53
CA SER A 162 12.34 3.65 -3.48
C SER A 162 11.52 3.27 -4.71
N LEU A 163 10.20 3.39 -4.63
CA LEU A 163 9.30 3.09 -5.74
C LEU A 163 9.42 4.15 -6.83
N GLN A 164 9.39 3.69 -8.07
CA GLN A 164 9.29 4.56 -9.24
C GLN A 164 7.84 4.65 -9.67
N TYR A 165 7.32 5.88 -9.67
CA TYR A 165 5.96 6.16 -10.08
C TYR A 165 5.96 6.67 -11.52
N TYR A 166 5.17 6.03 -12.36
CA TYR A 166 4.94 6.39 -13.75
C TYR A 166 3.49 6.82 -13.92
N ASN A 167 3.26 8.12 -14.04
CA ASN A 167 1.92 8.59 -14.32
C ASN A 167 1.35 7.89 -15.56
N ARG A 168 0.26 7.16 -15.37
CA ARG A 168 -0.47 6.44 -16.41
C ARG A 168 -1.93 6.81 -16.26
N GLY A 169 -2.57 7.13 -17.39
CA GLY A 169 -4.03 7.21 -17.43
C GLY A 169 -4.64 5.86 -17.04
N ASN A 170 -5.80 5.92 -16.40
CA ASN A 170 -6.57 4.75 -16.04
C ASN A 170 -8.04 5.06 -16.33
N GLU A 171 -8.52 4.57 -17.46
CA GLU A 171 -9.86 4.88 -17.95
C GLU A 171 -10.94 4.38 -16.99
N ASP A 172 -10.74 3.23 -16.35
CA ASP A 172 -11.68 2.68 -15.36
C ASP A 172 -11.81 3.62 -14.16
N ILE A 173 -10.69 4.09 -13.63
CA ILE A 173 -10.67 5.07 -12.53
C ILE A 173 -11.25 6.41 -12.98
N SER A 174 -10.94 6.87 -14.20
CA SER A 174 -11.53 8.08 -14.76
C SER A 174 -13.06 7.97 -14.86
N ASN A 175 -13.57 6.83 -15.32
CA ASN A 175 -15.00 6.56 -15.42
C ASN A 175 -15.67 6.49 -14.04
N ILE A 176 -15.00 5.95 -13.02
CA ILE A 176 -15.51 5.99 -11.64
C ILE A 176 -15.61 7.44 -11.12
N ILE A 177 -14.60 8.26 -11.40
CA ILE A 177 -14.54 9.63 -10.89
C ILE A 177 -15.51 10.56 -11.63
N TYR A 178 -15.52 10.51 -12.97
CA TYR A 178 -16.20 11.48 -13.83
C TYR A 178 -17.39 10.92 -14.63
N GLY A 179 -17.52 9.60 -14.73
CA GLY A 179 -18.59 8.95 -15.48
C GLY A 179 -19.97 9.08 -14.84
N ALA A 180 -20.99 8.59 -15.53
CA ALA A 180 -22.38 8.67 -15.07
C ALA A 180 -22.61 7.98 -13.72
N PHE A 181 -23.64 8.37 -12.98
CA PHE A 181 -24.06 7.64 -11.79
C PHE A 181 -24.70 6.30 -12.18
N ASN A 182 -24.27 5.22 -11.53
CA ASN A 182 -24.94 3.93 -11.63
C ASN A 182 -26.24 4.00 -10.81
N PRO A 183 -27.42 3.74 -11.40
CA PRO A 183 -28.69 3.77 -10.66
C PRO A 183 -28.75 2.78 -9.51
N ASP A 184 -27.97 1.70 -9.57
CA ASP A 184 -27.89 0.68 -8.52
C ASP A 184 -27.13 1.18 -7.28
N ASP A 185 -26.32 2.24 -7.41
CA ASP A 185 -25.63 2.87 -6.28
C ASP A 185 -26.54 3.85 -5.51
N ILE A 186 -27.73 4.15 -6.05
CA ILE A 186 -28.71 5.03 -5.41
C ILE A 186 -29.52 4.24 -4.40
N SER A 187 -29.69 4.82 -3.20
CA SER A 187 -30.51 4.21 -2.16
C SER A 187 -31.96 4.05 -2.65
N VAL A 188 -32.57 2.90 -2.34
CA VAL A 188 -33.95 2.57 -2.72
C VAL A 188 -34.95 3.70 -2.41
N SER A 189 -34.81 4.37 -1.27
CA SER A 189 -35.70 5.47 -0.85
C SER A 189 -35.57 6.75 -1.69
N ASN A 190 -34.52 6.90 -2.50
CA ASN A 190 -34.26 8.07 -3.34
C ASN A 190 -34.33 7.77 -4.84
N GLN A 191 -34.78 6.57 -5.24
CA GLN A 191 -34.81 6.18 -6.66
C GLN A 191 -35.73 7.09 -7.47
N ASP A 192 -36.92 7.43 -6.95
CA ASP A 192 -37.87 8.31 -7.63
C ASP A 192 -37.30 9.73 -7.82
N ALA A 193 -36.61 10.25 -6.81
CA ALA A 193 -35.95 11.56 -6.88
C ALA A 193 -34.81 11.55 -7.91
N TYR A 194 -34.05 10.45 -8.00
CA TYR A 194 -33.01 10.28 -9.02
C TYR A 194 -33.59 10.20 -10.43
N ASN A 195 -34.66 9.42 -10.63
CA ASN A 195 -35.34 9.31 -11.92
C ASN A 195 -35.88 10.67 -12.39
N ALA A 196 -36.55 11.40 -11.50
CA ALA A 196 -37.03 12.76 -11.78
C ALA A 196 -35.87 13.74 -12.08
N HIS A 197 -34.74 13.61 -11.37
CA HIS A 197 -33.54 14.39 -11.67
C HIS A 197 -33.00 14.06 -13.07
N CYS A 198 -32.92 12.79 -13.46
CA CYS A 198 -32.45 12.36 -14.78
C CYS A 198 -33.33 12.87 -15.93
N GLU A 199 -34.66 12.83 -15.76
CA GLU A 199 -35.62 13.41 -16.71
C GLU A 199 -35.41 14.92 -16.89
N ASN A 200 -35.16 15.64 -15.79
CA ASN A 200 -34.87 17.08 -15.80
C ASN A 200 -33.41 17.43 -16.15
N TYR A 201 -32.48 16.47 -16.13
CA TYR A 201 -31.08 16.72 -16.48
C TYR A 201 -30.91 16.99 -17.98
N GLY A 202 -31.83 16.50 -18.80
CA GLY A 202 -31.89 16.79 -20.23
C GLY A 202 -32.20 18.27 -20.57
N THR A 203 -32.64 19.07 -19.61
CA THR A 203 -33.05 20.48 -19.82
C THR A 203 -32.09 21.53 -19.27
N LEU A 204 -31.04 21.15 -18.52
CA LEU A 204 -30.06 22.09 -17.97
C LEU A 204 -28.81 22.19 -18.87
N ILE A 205 -28.81 23.15 -19.79
CA ILE A 205 -27.63 23.58 -20.56
C ILE A 205 -26.98 24.76 -19.81
N PRO A 206 -25.70 24.69 -19.40
CA PRO A 206 -24.93 25.87 -19.03
C PRO A 206 -24.57 26.66 -20.30
N ASP A 207 -24.83 27.97 -20.25
CA ASP A 207 -24.44 28.99 -21.23
C ASP A 207 -25.18 29.04 -22.58
N GLY A 208 -26.38 29.64 -22.52
CA GLY A 208 -26.68 30.86 -23.28
C GLY A 208 -26.66 30.81 -24.82
N LYS A 209 -26.62 29.63 -25.44
CA LYS A 209 -26.86 29.48 -26.88
C LYS A 209 -28.08 28.61 -27.10
N ASP A 210 -29.12 29.24 -27.64
CA ASP A 210 -30.31 28.57 -28.17
C ASP A 210 -29.88 27.54 -29.21
N ALA A 211 -29.84 26.27 -28.82
CA ALA A 211 -29.63 25.15 -29.72
C ALA A 211 -30.44 23.94 -29.21
N GLU A 212 -31.51 23.67 -29.96
CA GLU A 212 -32.32 22.45 -30.04
C GLU A 212 -32.38 21.54 -28.80
N VAL A 213 -33.52 21.61 -28.12
CA VAL A 213 -34.01 20.62 -27.15
C VAL A 213 -34.05 19.25 -27.82
N LYS A 214 -32.98 18.45 -27.67
CA LYS A 214 -33.05 17.02 -27.95
C LYS A 214 -33.75 16.36 -26.77
N TYR A 215 -35.03 16.06 -26.95
CA TYR A 215 -35.79 15.12 -26.15
C TYR A 215 -35.12 13.74 -26.21
N GLY A 216 -34.13 13.53 -25.34
CA GLY A 216 -33.61 12.21 -25.04
C GLY A 216 -33.76 12.02 -23.54
N ASN A 217 -34.70 11.17 -23.13
CA ASN A 217 -34.78 10.66 -21.76
C ASN A 217 -33.41 10.09 -21.38
N LYS A 218 -32.55 10.89 -20.76
CA LYS A 218 -31.26 10.40 -20.28
C LYS A 218 -31.57 9.49 -19.11
N ILE A 219 -31.24 8.22 -19.25
CA ILE A 219 -31.41 7.21 -18.20
C ILE A 219 -30.41 7.48 -17.04
N PHE A 220 -29.36 8.26 -17.29
CA PHE A 220 -28.28 8.50 -16.34
C PHE A 220 -27.84 9.97 -16.28
N SER A 221 -27.47 10.44 -15.09
CA SER A 221 -26.89 11.76 -14.86
C SER A 221 -25.37 11.66 -14.72
N ASN A 222 -24.63 12.63 -15.25
CA ASN A 222 -23.22 12.84 -14.90
C ASN A 222 -23.12 13.70 -13.62
N PRO A 223 -21.98 13.66 -12.90
CA PRO A 223 -21.74 14.59 -11.81
C PRO A 223 -21.60 16.03 -12.30
N CYS A 224 -22.28 16.98 -11.64
CA CYS A 224 -22.12 18.41 -11.92
C CYS A 224 -20.80 18.96 -11.35
N ASN A 225 -20.46 18.50 -10.14
CA ASN A 225 -19.20 18.80 -9.46
C ASN A 225 -18.66 17.52 -8.86
N VAL A 226 -17.33 17.39 -8.86
CA VAL A 226 -16.62 16.28 -8.24
C VAL A 226 -15.68 16.83 -7.17
N LEU A 227 -15.84 16.38 -5.92
CA LEU A 227 -14.93 16.66 -4.82
C LEU A 227 -14.10 15.41 -4.52
N LEU A 228 -12.78 15.55 -4.57
CA LEU A 228 -11.84 14.47 -4.27
C LEU A 228 -11.21 14.70 -2.91
N LEU A 229 -11.38 13.73 -2.01
CA LEU A 229 -10.79 13.73 -0.67
C LEU A 229 -9.66 12.71 -0.64
N ASN A 230 -8.42 13.18 -0.67
CA ASN A 230 -7.25 12.33 -0.79
C ASN A 230 -6.64 11.96 0.57
N PHE A 231 -6.77 10.70 0.95
CA PHE A 231 -6.15 10.07 2.13
C PHE A 231 -5.02 9.10 1.74
N ASN A 232 -4.63 9.07 0.47
CA ASN A 232 -3.52 8.26 -0.02
C ASN A 232 -2.19 8.77 0.54
N TYR A 233 -1.33 7.87 1.03
CA TYR A 233 -0.03 8.27 1.58
C TYR A 233 1.06 8.45 0.51
N THR A 234 0.77 8.14 -0.77
CA THR A 234 1.67 8.40 -1.90
C THR A 234 1.21 9.60 -2.73
N PRO A 235 2.11 10.23 -3.50
CA PRO A 235 1.75 11.36 -4.36
C PRO A 235 1.01 10.95 -5.65
N ILE A 236 0.79 9.65 -5.90
CA ILE A 236 0.28 9.14 -7.18
C ILE A 236 -1.10 9.73 -7.53
N ALA A 237 -2.01 9.77 -6.57
CA ALA A 237 -3.35 10.32 -6.77
C ALA A 237 -3.29 11.79 -7.20
N ILE A 238 -2.42 12.60 -6.59
CA ILE A 238 -2.26 14.01 -6.95
C ILE A 238 -1.69 14.12 -8.36
N ALA A 239 -0.65 13.34 -8.67
CA ALA A 239 0.02 13.36 -9.95
C ALA A 239 -0.91 12.94 -11.11
N TYR A 240 -1.77 11.93 -10.88
CA TYR A 240 -2.82 11.52 -11.81
C TYR A 240 -3.81 12.66 -12.11
N LEU A 241 -4.29 13.34 -11.07
CA LEU A 241 -5.28 14.42 -11.21
C LEU A 241 -4.73 15.65 -11.92
N LEU A 242 -3.44 15.95 -11.74
CA LEU A 242 -2.77 17.03 -12.46
C LEU A 242 -2.78 16.78 -13.97
N ILE A 243 -2.46 15.56 -14.41
CA ILE A 243 -2.47 15.20 -15.83
C ILE A 243 -3.88 15.28 -16.40
N GLN A 244 -4.89 14.72 -15.71
CA GLN A 244 -6.28 14.83 -16.17
C GLN A 244 -6.70 16.29 -16.33
N THR A 245 -6.26 17.18 -15.43
CA THR A 245 -6.51 18.62 -15.53
C THR A 245 -5.77 19.26 -16.70
N GLU A 246 -4.53 18.85 -16.98
CA GLU A 246 -3.76 19.34 -18.14
C GLU A 246 -4.34 18.85 -19.47
N GLU A 247 -4.72 17.57 -19.58
CA GLU A 247 -5.39 17.01 -20.76
C GLU A 247 -6.71 17.73 -21.05
N LEU A 248 -7.48 18.07 -20.02
CA LEU A 248 -8.72 18.85 -20.15
C LEU A 248 -8.47 20.30 -20.59
N LYS A 249 -7.36 20.92 -20.15
CA LYS A 249 -7.04 22.33 -20.47
C LYS A 249 -6.38 22.50 -21.83
N TYR A 250 -5.56 21.55 -22.25
CA TYR A 250 -4.66 21.70 -23.39
C TYR A 250 -4.87 20.65 -24.50
N GLY A 251 -5.76 19.67 -24.31
CA GLY A 251 -6.01 18.57 -25.24
C GLY A 251 -5.02 17.40 -25.07
N GLY A 252 -5.47 16.18 -25.36
CA GLY A 252 -4.77 14.92 -25.07
C GLY A 252 -3.49 14.63 -25.88
N ASP A 253 -2.97 15.58 -26.65
CA ASP A 253 -1.80 15.37 -27.54
C ASP A 253 -0.43 15.50 -26.85
N ILE A 254 -0.39 15.61 -25.52
CA ILE A 254 0.87 15.82 -24.79
C ILE A 254 1.65 14.50 -24.56
N THR A 255 1.03 13.33 -24.71
CA THR A 255 1.66 12.03 -24.36
C THR A 255 2.34 11.29 -25.51
N THR A 256 2.28 11.76 -26.76
CA THR A 256 2.98 11.11 -27.90
C THR A 256 4.45 11.54 -28.08
N GLY A 257 4.96 12.44 -27.23
CA GLY A 257 6.29 13.05 -27.41
C GLY A 257 7.49 12.30 -26.83
N ALA A 258 7.32 11.27 -26.00
CA ALA A 258 8.45 10.61 -25.34
C ALA A 258 8.30 9.08 -25.31
N ILE A 259 8.84 8.43 -26.34
CA ILE A 259 9.71 7.22 -26.31
C ILE A 259 9.83 6.76 -27.77
N LYS A 260 10.68 7.45 -28.52
CA LYS A 260 11.46 6.85 -29.62
C LYS A 260 12.84 7.49 -29.57
N SER A 261 13.68 6.97 -28.70
CA SER A 261 15.13 7.10 -28.84
C SER A 261 15.72 5.69 -28.82
N ARG A 262 16.54 5.46 -29.85
CA ARG A 262 17.27 4.26 -30.26
C ARG A 262 17.84 3.39 -29.16
#